data_AF-A0A0N0BLU3-F1
#
_entry.id   AF-A0A0N0BLU3-F1
#
_cell.length_a   1.000
_cell.length_b   1.000
_cell.length_c   1.000
_cell.angle_alpha   90.00
_cell.angle_beta   90.00
_cell.angle_gamma   90.00
#
_symmetry.space_group_name_H-M   'P 1'
#
loop_
_entity.id
_entity.type
_entity.pdbx_description
1 polymer ?
#
loop_
_entity_poly.entity_id
_entity_poly.type
_entity_poly.pdbx_seq_one_letter_code
_entity_poly.pdbx_strand_id
1 'polypeptide(L)' 'MPGFGWLSDEEIALVLNHLASWGAPQDFKPYTPEEVRALRAKELTPEKVLEARQALKLP' A
#
# COMPACT_ATOMS: atom_id res chain seq x y z
N MET A 1 -12.61 -5.43 -0.20
CA MET A 1 -11.82 -5.57 -1.44
C MET A 1 -10.87 -6.74 -1.26
N PRO A 2 -10.77 -7.70 -2.19
CA PRO A 2 -9.82 -8.81 -2.09
C PRO A 2 -8.37 -8.30 -2.19
N GLY A 3 -7.42 -9.08 -1.65
CA GLY A 3 -5.99 -8.78 -1.75
C GLY A 3 -5.42 -9.13 -3.13
N PHE A 4 -4.51 -8.30 -3.64
CA PHE A 4 -3.83 -8.48 -4.94
C PHE A 4 -2.59 -9.38 -4.82
N GLY A 5 -2.74 -10.56 -4.21
CA GLY A 5 -1.62 -11.47 -3.94
C GLY A 5 -0.93 -12.06 -5.17
N TRP A 6 -1.57 -11.95 -6.34
CA TRP A 6 -1.02 -12.42 -7.63
C TRP A 6 -0.05 -11.44 -8.28
N LEU A 7 0.06 -10.21 -7.78
CA LEU A 7 1.03 -9.22 -8.28
C LEU A 7 2.38 -9.37 -7.57
N SER A 8 3.47 -9.13 -8.29
CA SER A 8 4.80 -9.04 -7.72
C SER A 8 4.95 -7.79 -6.83
N ASP A 9 5.98 -7.77 -5.98
CA ASP A 9 6.27 -6.62 -5.12
C ASP A 9 6.53 -5.35 -5.97
N GLU A 10 7.16 -5.52 -7.14
CA GLU A 10 7.45 -4.47 -8.12
C GLU A 10 6.18 -3.93 -8.78
N GLU A 11 5.27 -4.81 -9.20
CA GLU A 11 4.00 -4.42 -9.81
C GLU A 11 3.12 -3.65 -8.82
N ILE A 12 3.09 -4.06 -7.56
CA ILE A 12 2.35 -3.32 -6.52
C ILE A 12 2.96 -1.94 -6.32
N ALA A 13 4.29 -1.83 -6.18
CA ALA A 13 4.95 -0.54 -6.04
C ALA A 13 4.64 0.40 -7.22
N LEU A 14 4.68 -0.13 -8.45
CA LEU A 14 4.33 0.62 -9.67
C LEU A 14 2.88 1.11 -9.66
N VAL A 15 1.92 0.23 -9.34
CA VAL A 15 0.49 0.62 -9.28
C VAL A 15 0.25 1.67 -8.19
N LEU A 16 0.84 1.51 -7.00
CA LEU A 16 0.71 2.48 -5.92
C LEU A 16 1.29 3.85 -6.32
N ASN A 17 2.44 3.86 -6.99
CA ASN A 17 3.05 5.09 -7.50
C ASN A 17 2.23 5.73 -8.63
N HIS A 18 1.61 4.93 -9.50
CA HIS A 18 0.68 5.44 -10.51
C HIS A 18 -0.54 6.11 -9.88
N LEU A 19 -1.12 5.52 -8.82
CA LEU A 19 -2.22 6.14 -8.08
C LEU A 19 -1.78 7.42 -7.36
N ALA A 20 -0.58 7.42 -6.79
CA ALA A 20 -0.02 8.61 -6.14
C ALA A 20 0.17 9.76 -7.13
N SER A 21 0.48 9.48 -8.40
CA SER A 21 0.64 10.53 -9.41
C SER A 21 -0.66 11.29 -9.72
N TRP A 22 -1.82 10.82 -9.25
CA TRP A 22 -3.10 11.52 -9.44
C TRP A 22 -3.31 12.70 -8.48
N GLY A 23 -2.51 12.83 -7.43
CA GLY A 23 -2.68 13.94 -6.48
C GLY A 23 -1.90 13.85 -5.17
N ALA A 24 -0.75 13.16 -5.15
CA ALA A 24 0.08 13.08 -3.97
C ALA A 24 0.64 14.47 -3.55
N PRO A 25 0.87 14.68 -2.25
CA PRO A 25 1.49 15.91 -1.74
C PRO A 25 2.92 16.11 -2.28
N GLN A 26 3.41 17.35 -2.27
CA GLN A 26 4.72 17.70 -2.87
C GLN A 26 5.91 16.92 -2.28
N ASP A 27 5.83 16.53 -1.01
CA ASP A 27 6.87 15.75 -0.32
C ASP A 27 6.66 14.23 -0.40
N PHE A 28 5.84 13.77 -1.35
CA PHE A 28 5.59 12.35 -1.55
C PHE A 28 6.86 11.61 -1.94
N LYS A 29 7.15 10.54 -1.21
CA LYS A 29 8.22 9.59 -1.53
C LYS A 29 7.62 8.41 -2.26
N PRO A 30 8.11 8.07 -3.46
CA PRO A 30 7.66 6.89 -4.19
C PRO A 30 7.81 5.62 -3.36
N TYR A 31 6.79 4.76 -3.44
CA TYR A 31 6.82 3.43 -2.87
C TYR A 31 7.87 2.57 -3.57
N THR A 32 8.58 1.76 -2.78
CA THR A 32 9.60 0.84 -3.26
C THR A 32 9.16 -0.62 -3.14
N PRO A 33 9.67 -1.53 -4.00
CA PRO A 33 9.39 -2.97 -3.88
C PRO A 33 9.78 -3.54 -2.51
N GLU A 34 10.85 -3.02 -1.89
CA GLU A 34 11.34 -3.45 -0.58
C GLU A 34 10.35 -3.15 0.55
N GLU A 35 9.71 -1.98 0.50
CA GLU A 35 8.64 -1.62 1.45
C GLU A 35 7.43 -2.54 1.31
N VAL A 36 7.04 -2.85 0.07
CA VAL A 36 5.94 -3.79 -0.21
C VAL A 36 6.28 -5.17 0.35
N ARG A 37 7.48 -5.68 0.09
CA ARG A 37 7.96 -6.98 0.59
C ARG A 37 7.94 -7.03 2.11
N ALA A 38 8.46 -6.00 2.77
CA ALA A 38 8.52 -5.93 4.23
C ALA A 38 7.14 -5.95 4.88
N LEU A 39 6.14 -5.33 4.25
CA LEU A 39 4.75 -5.34 4.73
C LEU A 39 4.02 -6.63 4.39
N ARG A 40 4.28 -7.22 3.22
CA ARG A 40 3.71 -8.50 2.79
C ARG A 40 4.12 -9.64 3.74
N ALA A 41 5.35 -9.61 4.24
CA ALA A 41 5.85 -10.58 5.23
C ALA A 41 5.11 -10.55 6.58
N LYS A 42 4.29 -9.52 6.86
CA LYS A 42 3.51 -9.41 8.10
C LYS A 42 2.16 -10.13 8.05
N GLU A 43 1.81 -10.76 6.91
CA GLU A 43 0.59 -11.56 6.69
C GLU A 43 -0.68 -10.98 7.36
N LEU A 44 -0.99 -9.72 7.06
CA LEU A 44 -2.11 -9.01 7.67
C LEU A 44 -3.46 -9.54 7.17
N THR A 45 -4.42 -9.74 8.08
CA THR A 45 -5.80 -10.05 7.71
C THR A 45 -6.55 -8.78 7.26
N PRO A 46 -7.63 -8.90 6.46
CA PRO A 46 -8.44 -7.75 6.04
C PRO A 46 -8.97 -6.90 7.21
N GLU A 47 -9.30 -7.51 8.35
CA GLU A 47 -9.75 -6.83 9.56
C GLU A 47 -8.63 -5.96 10.14
N LYS A 48 -7.39 -6.44 10.15
CA LYS A 48 -6.22 -5.65 10.58
C LYS A 48 -5.91 -4.50 9.62
N VAL A 49 -6.19 -4.66 8.33
CA VAL A 49 -6.09 -3.55 7.36
C VAL A 49 -7.16 -2.50 7.64
N LEU A 50 -8.39 -2.90 8.02
CA LEU A 50 -9.44 -1.96 8.42
C LEU A 50 -9.08 -1.20 9.69
N GLU A 51 -8.60 -1.90 10.73
CA GLU A 51 -8.10 -1.27 11.97
C GLU A 51 -6.99 -0.24 11.66
N ALA A 52 -6.02 -0.60 10.80
CA ALA A 52 -4.95 0.31 10.40
C ALA A 52 -5.48 1.56 9.66
N ARG A 53 -6.50 1.40 8.81
CA ARG A 53 -7.15 2.54 8.13
C ARG A 53 -7.88 3.44 9.13
N GLN A 54 -8.60 2.88 10.09
CA GLN A 54 -9.33 3.64 11.12
C GLN A 54 -8.36 4.45 12.00
N ALA A 55 -7.19 3.90 12.31
CA ALA A 55 -6.16 4.60 13.09
C ALA A 55 -5.64 5.88 12.41
N LEU A 56 -5.76 6.01 11.08
CA LEU A 56 -5.39 7.21 10.34
C LEU A 56 -6.35 8.40 10.55
N LYS A 57 -7.50 8.18 11.20
CA LYS A 57 -8.53 9.22 11.47
C LYS A 57 -8.93 10.00 10.21
N LEU A 58 -8.99 9.32 9.08
CA LEU A 58 -9.48 9.87 7.82
C LEU A 58 -11.01 10.10 7.92
N PRO A 59 -11.54 11.18 7.32
CA PRO A 59 -12.97 11.46 7.29
C PRO A 59 -13.78 10.39 6.55
#